data_AF-A0A4R1PHB3-F1
#
_entry.id   AF-A0A4R1PHB3-F1
#
_cell.length_a   1.000
_cell.length_b   1.000
_cell.length_c   1.000
_cell.angle_alpha   90.00
_cell.angle_beta   90.00
_cell.angle_gamma   90.00
#
_symmetry.space_group_name_H-M   'P 1'
#
loop_
_entity.id
_entity.type
_entity.pdbx_description
1 polymer ?
#
loop_
_entity_poly.entity_id
_entity_poly.type
_entity_poly.pdbx_seq_one_letter_code
_entity_poly.pdbx_strand_id
1 'polypeptide(L)' 'MGSTSDKIKGTANEAAGKIKKGIGGATDNRTLEGEGRAQESRGKAQKAKGEVKDAVKRGIDRA' A
#
# COMPACT_ATOMS: atom_id res chain seq x y z
N MET A 1 -16.47 9.31 9.77
CA MET A 1 -15.90 10.17 8.71
C MET A 1 -14.39 9.97 8.68
N GLY A 2 -13.85 9.15 7.76
CA GLY A 2 -12.40 8.89 7.63
C GLY A 2 -11.90 8.78 6.18
N SER A 3 -12.83 8.77 5.21
CA SER A 3 -12.56 8.33 3.84
C SER A 3 -11.67 9.28 3.01
N THR A 4 -11.51 10.53 3.41
CA THR A 4 -10.66 11.51 2.71
C THR A 4 -9.22 11.48 3.23
N SER A 5 -9.02 11.39 4.56
CA SER A 5 -7.69 11.28 5.15
C SER A 5 -7.00 9.95 4.80
N ASP A 6 -7.75 8.84 4.79
CA ASP A 6 -7.20 7.53 4.43
C ASP A 6 -6.85 7.43 2.95
N LYS A 7 -7.67 8.01 2.05
CA LYS A 7 -7.33 8.11 0.63
C LYS A 7 -6.10 8.98 0.40
N ILE A 8 -6.00 10.15 1.04
CA ILE A 8 -4.83 11.04 0.92
C ILE A 8 -3.56 10.36 1.45
N LYS A 9 -3.63 9.64 2.58
CA LYS A 9 -2.50 8.85 3.10
C LYS A 9 -2.09 7.72 2.14
N GLY A 10 -3.05 7.06 1.50
CA GLY A 10 -2.79 6.05 0.48
C GLY A 10 -2.01 6.63 -0.70
N THR A 11 -2.51 7.73 -1.28
CA THR A 11 -1.86 8.40 -2.42
C THR A 11 -0.49 8.97 -2.05
N ALA A 12 -0.33 9.52 -0.85
CA ALA A 12 0.94 10.06 -0.37
C ALA A 12 2.00 8.95 -0.18
N ASN A 13 1.61 7.80 0.36
CA ASN A 13 2.52 6.64 0.48
C ASN A 13 2.86 6.01 -0.88
N GLU A 14 1.92 5.96 -1.82
CA GLU A 14 2.21 5.51 -3.19
C GLU A 14 3.17 6.45 -3.92
N ALA A 15 2.98 7.77 -3.78
CA ALA A 15 3.88 8.76 -4.34
C ALA A 15 5.29 8.65 -3.73
N ALA A 16 5.40 8.57 -2.41
CA ALA A 16 6.68 8.39 -1.72
C ALA A 16 7.35 7.06 -2.10
N GLY A 17 6.59 5.97 -2.26
CA GLY A 17 7.12 4.68 -2.71
C GLY A 17 7.64 4.70 -4.14
N LYS A 18 6.94 5.38 -5.07
CA LYS A 18 7.41 5.58 -6.44
C LYS A 18 8.68 6.43 -6.49
N ILE A 19 8.76 7.48 -5.69
CA ILE A 19 9.95 8.32 -5.56
C ILE A 19 11.12 7.50 -5.02
N LYS A 20 10.92 6.73 -3.93
CA LYS A 20 11.97 5.84 -3.38
C LYS A 20 12.43 4.78 -4.38
N LYS A 21 11.54 4.23 -5.20
CA LYS A 21 11.91 3.30 -6.28
C LYS A 21 12.71 3.99 -7.38
N GLY A 22 12.28 5.17 -7.82
CA GLY A 22 12.99 5.94 -8.85
C GLY A 22 14.38 6.35 -8.40
N ILE A 23 14.51 6.87 -7.18
CA ILE A 23 15.80 7.26 -6.60
C ILE A 23 16.64 6.02 -6.26
N GLY A 24 16.04 4.97 -5.69
CA GLY A 24 16.74 3.73 -5.33
C GLY A 24 17.35 3.04 -6.55
N GLY A 25 16.63 2.98 -7.67
CA GLY A 25 17.13 2.44 -8.94
C GLY A 25 18.19 3.33 -9.60
N ALA A 26 18.07 4.65 -9.48
CA ALA A 26 19.05 5.59 -10.03
C ALA A 26 20.36 5.67 -9.23
N THR A 27 20.33 5.32 -7.94
CA THR A 27 21.49 5.42 -7.03
C THR A 27 22.15 4.06 -6.75
N ASP A 28 21.72 2.99 -7.44
CA ASP A 28 22.19 1.60 -7.25
C ASP A 28 22.16 1.13 -5.77
N ASN A 29 21.24 1.71 -4.99
CA ASN A 29 21.19 1.49 -3.56
C ASN A 29 20.29 0.28 -3.27
N ARG A 30 20.91 -0.90 -3.27
CA ARG A 30 20.27 -2.20 -3.00
C ARG A 30 19.42 -2.23 -1.73
N THR A 31 19.76 -1.42 -0.72
CA THR A 31 18.98 -1.29 0.51
C THR A 31 17.63 -0.64 0.26
N LEU A 32 17.59 0.49 -0.47
CA LEU A 32 16.36 1.19 -0.83
C LEU A 32 15.46 0.36 -1.74
N GLU A 33 16.05 -0.38 -2.69
CA GLU A 33 15.28 -1.28 -3.55
C GLU A 33 14.67 -2.45 -2.75
N GLY A 34 15.44 -3.03 -1.83
CA GLY A 34 14.98 -4.09 -0.92
C GLY A 34 13.83 -3.62 -0.01
N GLU A 35 13.97 -2.46 0.62
CA GLU A 35 12.91 -1.85 1.42
C GLU A 35 11.65 -1.57 0.57
N GLY A 36 11.82 -1.06 -0.65
CA GLY A 36 10.70 -0.81 -1.57
C GLY A 36 9.94 -2.09 -1.95
N ARG A 37 10.64 -3.20 -2.22
CA ARG A 37 10.02 -4.51 -2.51
C ARG A 37 9.33 -5.09 -1.29
N ALA A 38 9.93 -4.98 -0.10
CA ALA A 38 9.33 -5.43 1.14
C ALA A 38 8.06 -4.63 1.47
N GLN A 39 8.10 -3.30 1.29
CA GLN A 39 6.96 -2.42 1.50
C GLN A 39 5.84 -2.68 0.49
N GLU A 40 6.16 -2.93 -0.78
CA GLU A 40 5.15 -3.30 -1.78
C GLU A 40 4.47 -4.63 -1.43
N SER A 41 5.26 -5.63 -1.01
CA SER A 41 4.74 -6.94 -0.61
C SER A 41 3.81 -6.83 0.61
N ARG A 42 4.19 -6.03 1.62
CA ARG A 42 3.32 -5.71 2.76
C ARG A 42 2.05 -4.97 2.32
N GLY A 43 2.18 -4.01 1.41
CA GLY A 43 1.04 -3.25 0.88
C GLY A 43 0.04 -4.16 0.15
N LYS A 44 0.52 -5.06 -0.71
CA LYS A 44 -0.29 -6.07 -1.40
C LYS A 44 -1.01 -6.99 -0.41
N ALA A 45 -0.29 -7.49 0.60
CA ALA A 45 -0.87 -8.34 1.63
C ALA A 45 -1.95 -7.62 2.44
N GLN A 46 -1.73 -6.36 2.82
CA GLN A 46 -2.72 -5.54 3.52
C GLN A 46 -3.95 -5.27 2.65
N LYS A 47 -3.76 -4.99 1.35
CA LYS A 47 -4.86 -4.75 0.40
C LYS A 47 -5.73 -6.00 0.26
N ALA A 48 -5.12 -7.16 0.02
CA ALA A 48 -5.82 -8.44 -0.07
C ALA A 48 -6.59 -8.77 1.23
N LYS A 49 -5.97 -8.57 2.40
CA LYS A 49 -6.65 -8.76 3.69
C LYS A 49 -7.82 -7.79 3.87
N GLY A 50 -7.66 -6.54 3.45
CA GLY A 50 -8.72 -5.53 3.45
C GLY A 50 -9.89 -5.93 2.56
N GLU A 51 -9.62 -6.33 1.32
CA GLU A 51 -10.64 -6.78 0.35
C GLU A 51 -11.42 -8.01 0.86
N VAL A 52 -10.74 -8.99 1.44
CA VAL A 52 -11.39 -10.15 2.07
C VAL A 52 -12.28 -9.71 3.23
N LYS A 53 -11.77 -8.84 4.12
CA LYS A 53 -12.55 -8.34 5.26
C LYS A 53 -13.76 -7.52 4.81
N ASP A 54 -13.62 -6.69 3.78
CA ASP A 54 -14.70 -5.92 3.16
C ASP A 54 -15.73 -6.82 2.47
N ALA A 55 -15.30 -7.88 1.79
CA ALA A 55 -16.20 -8.86 1.17
C ALA A 55 -17.03 -9.61 2.22
N VAL A 56 -16.39 -10.10 3.28
CA VAL A 56 -17.07 -10.75 4.42
C VAL A 56 -18.02 -9.79 5.11
N LYS A 57 -17.60 -8.56 5.40
CA LYS A 57 -18.44 -7.55 6.03
C LYS A 57 -19.67 -7.22 5.18
N ARG A 58 -19.50 -7.05 3.86
CA ARG A 58 -20.62 -6.84 2.92
C ARG A 58 -21.57 -8.04 2.84
N GLY A 59 -21.07 -9.26 3.00
CA GLY A 59 -21.91 -10.47 3.05
C GLY A 59 -22.74 -10.55 4.33
N ILE A 60 -22.15 -10.16 5.47
CA ILE A 60 -22.83 -10.14 6.78
C ILE A 60 -23.82 -8.98 6.88
N ASP A 61 -23.47 -7.76 6.43
CA ASP A 61 -24.37 -6.58 6.43
C ASP A 61 -25.61 -6.76 5.53
N ARG A 62 -25.61 -7.78 4.66
CA ARG A 62 -26.70 -8.06 3.71
C ARG A 62 -27.64 -9.20 4.17
N ALA A 63 -27.31 -9.89 5.25
CA ALA A 63 -28.13 -10.93 5.88
C ALA A 63 -28.86 -10.37 7.10
#